data_AF-A0AA97AGS7-F1
#
_entry.id   AF-A0AA97AGS7-F1
#
_cell.length_a   1.000
_cell.length_b   1.000
_cell.length_c   1.000
_cell.angle_alpha   90.00
_cell.angle_beta   90.00
_cell.angle_gamma   90.00
#
_symmetry.space_group_name_H-M   'P 1'
#
loop_
_entity.id
_entity.type
_entity.pdbx_description
1 polymer ?
#
loop_
_entity_poly.entity_id
_entity_poly.type
_entity_poly.pdbx_seq_one_letter_code
_entity_poly.pdbx_strand_id
1 'polypeptide(L)' 'MVTRFLSLELDLIAPAELQRSILAELRRYGEPLRWAIVAVDGERAKAHIEAVVTCESTFLLPTDAVTLV' A
#
# COMPACT_ATOMS: atom_id res chain seq x y z
N MET A 1 10.49 -6.08 9.42
CA MET A 1 9.40 -5.27 8.84
C MET A 1 10.00 -4.38 7.77
N VAL A 2 9.36 -4.26 6.61
CA VAL A 2 9.78 -3.35 5.53
C VAL A 2 8.68 -2.35 5.24
N THR A 3 9.09 -1.12 4.91
CA THR A 3 8.20 -0.03 4.53
C THR A 3 8.25 0.15 3.02
N ARG A 4 7.08 0.25 2.37
CA ARG A 4 6.95 0.46 0.93
C ARG A 4 6.09 1.68 0.62
N PHE A 5 6.48 2.40 -0.42
CA PHE A 5 5.69 3.48 -1.00
C PHE A 5 4.87 2.93 -2.18
N LEU A 6 3.60 3.32 -2.27
CA LEU A 6 2.66 2.88 -3.29
C LEU A 6 2.00 4.10 -3.94
N SER A 7 1.73 3.98 -5.23
CA SER A 7 0.86 4.88 -5.98
C SER A 7 -0.28 4.05 -6.57
N LEU A 8 -1.52 4.46 -6.33
CA LEU A 8 -2.73 3.79 -6.79
C LEU A 8 -3.63 4.78 -7.55
N GLU A 9 -4.37 4.27 -8.54
CA GLU A 9 -5.48 4.98 -9.17
C GLU A 9 -6.76 4.20 -8.87
N LEU A 10 -7.80 4.87 -8.36
CA LEU A 10 -9.08 4.27 -8.01
C LEU A 10 -10.23 5.10 -8.57
N ASP A 11 -11.41 4.49 -8.74
CA ASP A 11 -12.61 5.19 -9.19
C ASP A 11 -13.09 6.23 -8.17
N LEU A 12 -13.46 7.41 -8.68
CA LEU A 12 -14.05 8.48 -7.88
C LEU A 12 -15.52 8.18 -7.61
N ILE A 13 -15.76 7.49 -6.50
CA ILE A 13 -17.09 7.11 -6.00
C ILE A 13 -17.46 7.94 -4.76
N ALA A 14 -18.60 7.62 -4.12
CA ALA A 14 -19.05 8.30 -2.91
C ALA A 14 -17.93 8.31 -1.83
N PRO A 15 -17.69 9.42 -1.12
CA PRO A 15 -16.51 9.57 -0.25
C PRO A 15 -16.29 8.45 0.78
N ALA A 16 -17.36 8.02 1.45
CA ALA A 16 -17.29 6.95 2.45
C ALA A 16 -17.01 5.56 1.84
N GLU A 17 -17.38 5.35 0.58
CA GLU A 17 -17.07 4.12 -0.15
C GLU A 17 -15.65 4.17 -0.71
N LEU A 18 -15.23 5.31 -1.27
CA LEU A 18 -13.87 5.52 -1.73
C LEU A 18 -12.85 5.28 -0.62
N GLN A 19 -13.07 5.83 0.59
CA GLN A 19 -12.20 5.57 1.74
C GLN A 19 -12.10 4.06 2.06
N ARG A 20 -13.22 3.32 2.01
CA ARG A 20 -13.21 1.88 2.26
C ARG A 20 -12.46 1.13 1.16
N SER A 21 -12.65 1.50 -0.10
CA SER A 21 -11.95 0.92 -1.25
C SER A 21 -10.44 1.17 -1.19
N ILE A 22 -10.00 2.38 -0.83
CA ILE A 22 -8.58 2.72 -0.63
C ILE A 22 -7.97 1.80 0.44
N LEU A 23 -8.59 1.71 1.62
CA LEU A 23 -8.08 0.89 2.71
C LEU A 23 -8.08 -0.61 2.37
N ALA A 24 -9.09 -1.08 1.64
CA ALA A 24 -9.15 -2.47 1.18
C ALA A 24 -8.02 -2.77 0.19
N GLU A 25 -7.77 -1.88 -0.77
CA GLU A 25 -6.74 -2.05 -1.79
C GLU A 25 -5.34 -1.98 -1.17
N LEU A 26 -5.07 -1.01 -0.28
CA LEU A 26 -3.78 -0.89 0.40
C LEU A 26 -3.42 -2.13 1.22
N ARG A 27 -4.40 -2.76 1.89
CA ARG A 27 -4.19 -4.00 2.67
C ARG A 27 -3.72 -5.18 1.84
N ARG A 28 -3.97 -5.19 0.53
CA ARG A 28 -3.43 -6.20 -0.38
C ARG A 28 -1.90 -6.10 -0.51
N TYR A 29 -1.34 -4.94 -0.19
CA TYR A 29 0.09 -4.68 -0.21
C TYR A 29 0.70 -4.63 1.19
N GLY A 30 -0.08 -4.56 2.27
CA GLY A 30 0.42 -4.54 3.65
C GLY A 30 -0.39 -3.63 4.55
N GLU A 31 0.02 -3.46 5.80
CA GLU A 31 -0.69 -2.62 6.74
C GLU A 31 -0.50 -1.13 6.40
N PRO A 32 -1.56 -0.37 6.12
CA PRO A 32 -1.46 1.04 5.77
C PRO A 32 -1.07 1.89 6.98
N LEU A 33 -0.01 2.68 6.85
CA LEU A 33 0.44 3.62 7.88
C LEU A 33 -0.06 5.03 7.62
N ARG A 34 0.08 5.49 6.36
CA ARG A 34 -0.33 6.82 5.90
C ARG A 34 -0.73 6.73 4.44
N TRP A 35 -1.76 7.47 4.07
CA TRP A 35 -2.15 7.64 2.67
C TRP A 35 -2.80 9.02 2.49
N ALA A 36 -2.81 9.50 1.27
CA ALA A 36 -3.52 10.71 0.88
C ALA A 36 -3.98 10.62 -0.58
N ILE A 37 -5.12 11.24 -0.89
CA ILE A 37 -5.49 11.54 -2.26
C ILE A 37 -4.64 12.75 -2.68
N VAL A 38 -3.78 12.58 -3.68
CA VAL A 38 -2.84 13.62 -4.14
C VAL A 38 -3.34 14.34 -5.39
N ALA A 39 -4.23 13.72 -6.15
CA ALA A 39 -4.89 14.32 -7.31
C ALA A 39 -6.25 13.67 -7.57
N VAL A 40 -7.13 14.41 -8.24
CA VAL A 40 -8.42 13.95 -8.71
C VAL A 40 -8.56 14.32 -10.18
N ASP A 41 -8.82 13.32 -11.01
CA ASP A 41 -9.14 13.48 -12.42
C ASP A 41 -10.66 13.40 -12.58
N GLY A 42 -11.29 14.58 -12.72
CA GLY A 42 -12.74 14.69 -12.85
C GLY A 42 -13.28 14.22 -14.20
N GLU A 43 -12.46 14.22 -15.25
CA GLU A 43 -12.88 13.77 -16.59
C GLU A 43 -12.93 12.25 -16.66
N ARG A 44 -11.94 11.58 -16.07
CA ARG A 44 -11.87 10.12 -16.01
C ARG A 44 -12.56 9.53 -14.78
N ALA A 45 -13.07 10.38 -13.88
CA ALA A 45 -13.61 10.01 -12.58
C ALA A 45 -12.64 9.11 -11.80
N LYS A 46 -11.39 9.56 -11.64
CA LYS A 46 -10.33 8.84 -10.93
C LYS A 46 -9.74 9.66 -9.80
N ALA A 47 -9.35 8.98 -8.72
CA ALA A 47 -8.53 9.54 -7.65
C ALA A 47 -7.14 8.90 -7.70
N HIS A 48 -6.11 9.71 -7.50
CA HIS A 48 -4.73 9.26 -7.34
C HIS A 48 -4.35 9.26 -5.87
N ILE A 49 -3.88 8.12 -5.37
CA ILE A 49 -3.55 7.90 -3.98
C ILE A 49 -2.07 7.58 -3.87
N GLU A 50 -1.37 8.30 -3.00
CA GLU A 50 -0.05 7.92 -2.53
C GLU A 50 -0.13 7.38 -1.11
N ALA A 51 0.56 6.27 -0.85
CA ALA A 51 0.48 5.57 0.42
C ALA A 51 1.82 4.97 0.85
N VAL A 52 1.93 4.80 2.17
CA VAL A 52 2.99 4.08 2.84
C VAL A 52 2.38 2.89 3.55
N VAL A 53 2.88 1.69 3.25
CA VAL A 53 2.46 0.44 3.91
C VAL A 53 3.66 -0.23 4.57
N THR A 54 3.37 -1.03 5.60
CA THR A 54 4.34 -1.94 6.21
C THR A 54 4.00 -3.39 5.93
N CYS A 55 5.02 -4.17 5.64
CA CYS A 55 4.90 -5.61 5.48
C CYS A 55 5.84 -6.31 6.44
N GLU A 56 5.47 -7.49 6.91
CA GLU A 56 6.45 -8.36 7.52
C GLU A 56 7.55 -8.66 6.51
N SER A 57 8.79 -8.54 6.98
CA SER A 57 9.96 -8.90 6.19
C SER A 57 10.43 -10.21 6.74
N THR A 58 10.06 -11.31 6.10
CA THR A 58 10.66 -12.61 6.41
C THR A 58 12.05 -12.61 5.81
N PHE A 59 13.04 -12.22 6.60
CA PHE A 59 14.43 -12.39 6.23
C PHE A 59 14.78 -13.87 6.47
N LEU A 60 14.66 -14.68 5.42
CA LEU A 60 15.15 -16.06 5.43
C LEU A 60 16.67 -16.00 5.30
N LEU A 61 17.39 -16.17 6.40
CA LEU A 61 18.79 -16.53 6.32
C LEU A 61 18.86 -17.92 5.67
N PRO A 62 19.65 -18.12 4.60
CA PRO A 62 19.95 -19.46 4.11
C PRO A 62 20.60 -20.24 5.26
N THR A 63 20.04 -21.39 5.61
CA THR A 63 20.54 -22.24 6.70
C THR A 63 22.00 -22.64 6.49
N ASP A 64 22.47 -22.63 5.24
CA ASP A 64 23.82 -22.99 4.83
C ASP A 64 24.88 -21.91 5.14
N ALA A 65 24.46 -20.70 5.56
CA ALA A 65 25.37 -19.59 5.85
C ALA A 65 25.93 -19.60 7.29
N VAL A 66 25.47 -20.50 8.16
CA VAL A 66 25.95 -20.59 9.56
C VAL A 66 26.95 -21.74 9.67
N THR A 67 28.20 -21.51 9.27
CA THR A 67 29.31 -22.35 9.75
C THR A 67 29.71 -21.85 11.13
N LEU A 68 29.20 -22.49 12.19
CA LEU A 68 29.75 -22.35 13.53
C LEU A 68 31.11 -23.07 13.54
N VAL A 69 32.18 -22.29 13.56
CA VAL A 69 33.54 -22.74 13.90
C VAL A 69 33.70 -22.75 15.41
#